data_AF-A0A0L9TKY2-F1
#
_entry.id   AF-A0A0L9TKY2-F1
#
_cell.length_a   1.000
_cell.length_b   1.000
_cell.length_c   1.000
_cell.angle_alpha   90.00
_cell.angle_beta   90.00
_cell.angle_gamma   90.00
#
_symmetry.space_group_name_H-M   'P 1'
#
loop_
_entity.id
_entity.type
_entity.pdbx_description
1 polymer ?
#
loop_
_entity_poly.entity_id
_entity_poly.type
_entity_poly.pdbx_seq_one_letter_code
_entity_poly.pdbx_strand_id
1 'polypeptide(L)'
;MESIESNSFGSQMLKGYLMATLFYESSTRTRLSFESAMKILGGDVLTTENAREFSFAAKGETLEYTIRTVEGYSDIIMMRHFESGATK
;
A
#
# COMPACT_ATOMS: atom_id res chain seq x y z
N MET A 1 -12.43 16.15 28.52
CA MET A 1 -12.15 15.31 27.33
C MET A 1 -12.86 16.02 26.19
N GLU A 2 -12.12 16.86 25.47
CA GLU A 2 -12.70 17.68 24.40
C GLU A 2 -13.32 16.75 23.35
N SER A 3 -14.57 17.03 22.99
CA SER A 3 -15.25 16.40 21.88
C SER A 3 -14.49 16.74 20.61
N ILE A 4 -13.73 15.79 20.09
CA ILE A 4 -13.16 15.87 18.75
C ILE A 4 -14.36 15.87 17.81
N GLU A 5 -14.78 17.07 17.37
CA GLU A 5 -15.71 17.19 16.27
C GLU A 5 -15.08 16.47 15.06
N SER A 6 -15.77 15.45 14.55
CA SER A 6 -15.38 14.80 13.31
C SER A 6 -15.53 15.84 12.20
N ASN A 7 -14.46 16.57 11.93
CA ASN A 7 -14.40 17.49 10.81
C ASN A 7 -14.45 16.62 9.55
N SER A 8 -15.66 16.34 9.06
CA SER A 8 -15.90 15.47 7.92
C SER A 8 -15.51 16.22 6.64
N PHE A 9 -14.21 16.38 6.43
CA PHE A 9 -13.64 16.67 5.11
C PHE A 9 -13.05 15.38 4.51
N GLY A 10 -13.70 14.24 4.78
CA GLY A 10 -13.39 12.99 4.09
C GLY A 10 -13.88 13.10 2.66
N SER A 11 -12.98 13.44 1.73
CA SER A 11 -13.25 13.34 0.30
C SER A 11 -13.63 11.89 -0.03
N GLN A 12 -14.52 11.69 -1.01
CA GLN A 12 -14.91 10.35 -1.49
C GLN A 12 -14.29 10.04 -2.86
N MET A 13 -13.25 10.79 -3.24
CA MET A 13 -12.62 10.69 -4.55
C MET A 13 -12.07 9.29 -4.85
N LEU A 14 -11.62 8.56 -3.82
CA LEU A 14 -11.08 7.21 -3.96
C LEU A 14 -12.03 6.13 -3.41
N LYS A 15 -13.32 6.46 -3.25
CA LYS A 15 -14.32 5.48 -2.82
C LYS A 15 -14.39 4.32 -3.81
N GLY A 16 -14.22 3.10 -3.30
CA GLY A 16 -14.23 1.88 -4.09
C GLY A 16 -12.89 1.52 -4.73
N TYR A 17 -11.86 2.36 -4.57
CA TYR A 17 -10.49 2.02 -4.96
C TYR A 17 -9.76 1.34 -3.81
N LEU A 18 -8.99 0.31 -4.15
CA LEU A 18 -8.16 -0.44 -3.23
C LEU A 18 -6.67 -0.22 -3.54
N MET A 19 -5.93 0.28 -2.55
CA MET A 19 -4.48 0.48 -2.64
C MET A 19 -3.74 -0.66 -1.93
N ALA A 20 -2.89 -1.39 -2.63
CA ALA A 20 -1.96 -2.35 -2.04
C ALA A 20 -0.64 -1.68 -1.64
N THR A 21 -0.08 -2.05 -0.48
CA THR A 21 1.24 -1.56 -0.03
C THR A 21 2.26 -2.71 0.03
N LEU A 22 3.30 -2.61 -0.79
CA LEU A 22 4.39 -3.60 -0.94
C LEU A 22 5.71 -3.02 -0.44
N PHE A 23 6.03 -3.26 0.83
CA PHE A 23 7.27 -2.82 1.46
C PHE A 23 8.23 -3.99 1.66
N TYR A 24 9.33 -3.99 0.89
CA TYR A 24 10.43 -4.95 1.01
C TYR A 24 11.45 -4.53 2.07
N GLU A 25 11.39 -3.26 2.49
CA GLU A 25 12.12 -2.67 3.60
C GLU A 25 11.12 -1.92 4.49
N SER A 26 11.25 -2.06 5.81
CA SER A 26 10.32 -1.43 6.75
C SER A 26 10.41 0.10 6.68
N SER A 27 9.26 0.75 6.48
CA SER A 27 9.17 2.21 6.59
C SER A 27 7.80 2.66 7.08
N THR A 28 7.65 2.61 8.40
CA THR A 28 6.40 2.94 9.10
C THR A 28 5.90 4.34 8.78
N ARG A 29 6.81 5.33 8.69
CA ARG A 29 6.41 6.73 8.36
C ARG A 29 5.81 6.83 6.97
N THR A 30 6.47 6.29 5.96
CA THR A 30 5.96 6.35 4.58
C THR A 30 4.66 5.59 4.46
N ARG A 31 4.60 4.37 4.99
CA ARG A 31 3.38 3.55 4.95
C ARG A 31 2.20 4.29 5.58
N LEU A 32 2.33 4.73 6.83
CA LEU A 32 1.24 5.40 7.54
C LEU A 32 0.78 6.67 6.82
N SER A 33 1.68 7.44 6.19
CA SER A 33 1.30 8.63 5.42
C SER A 33 0.41 8.29 4.24
N PHE A 34 0.76 7.28 3.45
CA PHE A 34 -0.04 6.88 2.27
C PHE A 34 -1.34 6.18 2.67
N GLU A 35 -1.30 5.30 3.67
CA GLU A 35 -2.50 4.61 4.16
C GLU A 35 -3.51 5.61 4.74
N SER A 36 -3.03 6.59 5.51
CA SER A 36 -3.87 7.66 6.04
C SER A 36 -4.48 8.48 4.91
N ALA A 37 -3.70 8.85 3.89
CA ALA A 37 -4.21 9.60 2.74
C ALA A 37 -5.29 8.82 1.98
N MET A 38 -5.09 7.52 1.73
CA MET A 38 -6.07 6.67 1.07
C MET A 38 -7.38 6.60 1.85
N LYS A 39 -7.29 6.40 3.18
CA LYS A 39 -8.45 6.34 4.08
C LYS A 39 -9.18 7.69 4.19
N ILE A 40 -8.46 8.80 4.24
CA ILE A 40 -9.03 10.16 4.25
C ILE A 40 -9.81 10.44 2.96
N LEU A 41 -9.34 9.91 1.82
CA LEU A 41 -9.99 10.05 0.50
C LEU A 41 -11.10 9.01 0.26
N GLY A 42 -11.50 8.25 1.30
CA GLY A 42 -12.60 7.28 1.25
C GLY A 42 -12.23 5.94 0.59
N GLY A 43 -10.95 5.71 0.33
CA GLY A 43 -10.44 4.49 -0.28
C GLY A 43 -10.01 3.44 0.74
N ASP A 44 -9.75 2.24 0.25
CA ASP A 44 -9.31 1.11 1.06
C ASP A 44 -7.84 0.75 0.82
N VAL A 45 -7.28 0.04 1.80
CA VAL A 45 -5.87 -0.32 1.82
C VAL A 45 -5.73 -1.80 2.10
N LEU A 46 -4.94 -2.49 1.28
CA LEU A 46 -4.48 -3.86 1.48
C LEU A 46 -2.98 -3.85 1.80
N THR A 47 -2.64 -4.08 3.06
CA THR A 47 -1.25 -3.99 3.51
C THR A 47 -0.64 -5.37 3.66
N THR A 48 0.51 -5.58 3.02
CA THR A 48 1.37 -6.73 3.33
C THR A 48 2.54 -6.23 4.16
N GLU A 49 2.48 -6.44 5.47
CA GLU A 49 3.67 -6.28 6.32
C GLU A 49 4.59 -7.46 5.98
N ASN A 50 5.78 -7.17 5.44
CA ASN A 50 6.74 -8.15 4.89
C ASN A 50 6.39 -8.70 3.51
N ALA A 51 6.35 -7.83 2.50
CA ALA A 51 6.45 -8.29 1.11
C ALA A 51 7.65 -9.23 0.92
N ARG A 52 8.76 -9.08 1.67
CA ARG A 52 9.91 -10.00 1.63
C ARG A 52 9.62 -11.45 2.09
N GLU A 53 8.56 -11.65 2.87
CA GLU A 53 8.10 -12.98 3.30
C GLU A 53 7.04 -13.55 2.34
N PHE A 54 6.21 -12.68 1.73
CA PHE A 54 5.17 -13.06 0.76
C PHE A 54 5.69 -13.18 -0.68
N SER A 55 6.46 -12.19 -1.15
CA SER A 55 7.44 -12.38 -2.22
C SER A 55 8.54 -13.26 -1.62
N PHE A 56 8.43 -14.55 -1.83
CA PHE A 56 9.39 -15.34 -2.59
C PHE A 56 10.85 -14.88 -2.83
N ALA A 57 11.42 -13.85 -2.18
CA ALA A 57 12.86 -13.65 -2.10
C ALA A 57 13.55 -14.90 -1.49
N ALA A 58 12.83 -15.68 -0.69
CA ALA A 58 13.26 -16.98 -0.17
C ALA A 58 13.03 -18.17 -1.13
N LYS A 59 12.26 -17.99 -2.22
CA LYS A 59 11.68 -19.10 -2.99
C LYS A 59 11.75 -18.90 -4.53
N GLY A 60 12.31 -17.78 -4.99
CA GLY A 60 12.74 -17.54 -6.37
C GLY A 60 11.72 -16.90 -7.33
N GLU A 61 10.56 -16.43 -6.87
CA GLU A 61 9.65 -15.67 -7.75
C GLU A 61 10.15 -14.24 -7.96
N THR A 62 10.00 -13.79 -9.19
CA THR A 62 10.35 -12.46 -9.64
C THR A 62 9.39 -11.41 -9.09
N LEU A 63 9.91 -10.21 -8.82
CA LEU A 63 9.13 -9.03 -8.45
C LEU A 63 7.92 -8.82 -9.38
N GLU A 64 8.10 -9.03 -10.68
CA GLU A 64 7.05 -8.97 -11.70
C GLU A 64 5.85 -9.88 -11.41
N TYR A 65 6.10 -11.10 -10.91
CA TYR A 65 5.02 -12.05 -10.59
C TYR A 65 4.22 -11.58 -9.38
N THR A 66 4.91 -11.02 -8.39
CA THR A 66 4.25 -10.41 -7.22
C THR A 66 3.41 -9.22 -7.65
N ILE A 67 3.94 -8.33 -8.51
CA ILE A 67 3.20 -7.18 -9.05
C ILE A 67 1.95 -7.66 -9.80
N ARG A 68 2.08 -8.62 -10.73
CA ARG A 68 0.93 -9.16 -11.49
C ARG A 68 -0.14 -9.78 -10.60
N THR A 69 0.26 -10.44 -9.53
CA THR A 69 -0.69 -11.03 -8.58
C THR A 69 -1.45 -9.93 -7.84
N VAL A 70 -0.73 -8.89 -7.39
CA VAL A 70 -1.28 -7.79 -6.60
C VAL A 70 -2.11 -6.82 -7.47
N GLU A 71 -1.77 -6.65 -8.75
CA GLU A 71 -2.58 -5.86 -9.70
C GLU A 71 -3.98 -6.46 -9.87
N GLY A 72 -4.10 -7.80 -9.76
CA GLY A 72 -5.41 -8.47 -9.82
C GLY A 72 -6.29 -8.22 -8.59
N TYR A 73 -5.70 -7.73 -7.49
CA TYR A 73 -6.41 -7.46 -6.23
C TYR A 73 -6.60 -5.98 -5.94
N SER A 74 -5.85 -5.09 -6.59
CA SER A 74 -5.77 -3.67 -6.21
C SER A 74 -5.71 -2.76 -7.41
N ASP A 75 -6.32 -1.57 -7.28
CA ASP A 75 -6.31 -0.54 -8.30
C ASP A 75 -5.04 0.30 -8.27
N ILE A 76 -4.37 0.36 -7.11
CA ILE A 76 -3.19 1.18 -6.87
C ILE A 76 -2.16 0.34 -6.12
N ILE A 77 -0.91 0.35 -6.57
CA ILE A 77 0.20 -0.32 -5.89
C ILE A 77 1.20 0.72 -5.42
N MET A 78 1.45 0.77 -4.11
CA MET A 78 2.51 1.55 -3.50
C MET A 78 3.65 0.63 -3.11
N MET A 79 4.81 0.76 -3.76
CA MET A 79 5.95 -0.13 -3.57
C MET A 79 7.17 0.59 -3.02
N ARG A 80 7.91 -0.09 -2.14
CA ARG A 80 9.26 0.28 -1.73
C ARG A 80 10.19 -0.93 -1.84
N HIS A 81 11.19 -0.82 -2.72
CA HIS A 81 12.20 -1.85 -2.97
C HIS A 81 13.62 -1.33 -2.70
N PHE A 82 14.58 -2.23 -2.43
CA PHE A 82 15.97 -1.89 -2.12
C PHE A 82 16.78 -1.47 -3.35
N GLU A 83 16.45 -2.00 -4.52
CA GLU A 83 17.10 -1.65 -5.78
C GLU A 83 16.49 -0.40 -6.41
N SER A 84 17.35 0.53 -6.84
CA SER A 84 16.94 1.65 -7.67
C SER A 84 16.55 1.13 -9.07
N GLY A 85 15.32 1.42 -9.50
CA GLY A 85 14.82 0.96 -10.81
C GLY A 85 14.09 -0.39 -10.79
N ALA A 86 13.74 -0.92 -9.61
CA ALA A 86 12.95 -2.15 -9.48
C ALA A 86 11.54 -2.08 -10.13
N THR A 87 11.07 -0.88 -10.47
CA THR A 87 9.80 -0.63 -11.15
C THR A 87 9.94 -0.43 -12.66
N LYS A 88 11.09 -0.78 -13.25
CA LYS A 88 11.27 -0.74 -14.72
C LYS A 88 10.74 -1.98 -15.40
#